data_AF-A0A7C9EPY7-F1
#
_entry.id   AF-A0A7C9EPY7-F1
#
_cell.length_a   1.000
_cell.length_b   1.000
_cell.length_c   1.000
_cell.angle_alpha   90.00
_cell.angle_beta   90.00
_cell.angle_gamma   90.00
#
_symmetry.space_group_name_H-M   'P 1'
#
loop_
_entity.id
_entity.type
_entity.pdbx_description
1 polymer ?
#
loop_
_entity_poly.entity_id
_entity_poly.type
_entity_poly.pdbx_seq_one_letter_code
_entity_poly.pdbx_strand_id
1 'polypeptide(L)'
;IFTWHGATIEMDGGADTSDYVADETPMISYVNVHAVLEARRNRAKASSSSDSDSSQGPRVIVVGPTDSGKSTLSRMLLSWAAKQGWKPTFVDLDVGQGSITIPGCIAATPIEMPIDPVEGIPLEMPLVYFYGHITPSINLELYKVLVKELAQTLERQFAGNAESRAAGMVINTMGWIEGVGYELLLHAIDTFNADVVLVLGQEKLCSMLKDVLKNKLKVDVVKLQKSGGVVSRTPRYRQKSRGHRIREYFYGLANDLSPHSNVANFSDLSVYRIGGGPQAPRSALPIGAEPTADPTRVVAVNISQDLLHLVLAVSFAKEP
;
A
#
# COMPACT_ATOMS: atom_id res chain seq x y z
N ILE A 1 5.46 -1.15 -22.71
CA ILE A 1 4.64 -2.33 -23.10
C ILE A 1 5.58 -3.52 -23.21
N PHE A 2 5.15 -4.74 -22.89
CA PHE A 2 5.99 -5.95 -22.94
C PHE A 2 5.28 -7.07 -23.72
N THR A 3 6.03 -7.87 -24.48
CA THR A 3 5.51 -9.04 -25.21
C THR A 3 6.39 -10.28 -24.96
N TRP A 4 5.74 -11.44 -24.83
CA TRP A 4 6.42 -12.74 -24.70
C TRP A 4 6.75 -13.38 -26.05
N HIS A 5 6.03 -13.00 -27.11
CA HIS A 5 6.05 -13.71 -28.41
C HIS A 5 6.38 -12.79 -29.58
N GLY A 6 6.76 -11.54 -29.32
CA GLY A 6 6.86 -10.49 -30.32
C GLY A 6 5.53 -9.76 -30.51
N ALA A 7 5.60 -8.49 -30.90
CA ALA A 7 4.45 -7.64 -31.20
C ALA A 7 4.91 -6.47 -32.06
N THR A 8 4.04 -6.00 -32.94
CA THR A 8 4.17 -4.71 -33.62
C THR A 8 3.26 -3.72 -32.92
N ILE A 9 3.80 -2.59 -32.47
CA ILE A 9 3.06 -1.56 -31.75
C ILE A 9 3.07 -0.30 -32.62
N GLU A 10 1.89 0.21 -32.91
CA GLU A 10 1.70 1.53 -33.51
C GLU A 10 1.40 2.53 -32.39
N MET A 11 2.07 3.69 -32.43
CA MET A 11 1.90 4.75 -31.45
C MET A 11 1.61 6.06 -32.19
N ASP A 12 0.55 6.73 -31.78
CA ASP A 12 0.19 8.07 -32.24
C ASP A 12 0.35 9.04 -31.05
N GLY A 13 1.29 9.98 -31.14
CA GLY A 13 1.70 10.85 -30.02
C GLY A 13 2.76 11.90 -30.38
N GLY A 14 2.82 12.98 -29.61
CA GLY A 14 3.73 14.12 -29.85
C GLY A 14 5.20 13.85 -29.45
N ALA A 15 6.12 14.60 -30.05
CA ALA A 15 7.58 14.40 -30.08
C ALA A 15 8.36 14.47 -28.74
N ASP A 16 7.69 14.47 -27.59
CA ASP A 16 8.31 14.57 -26.26
C ASP A 16 8.51 13.20 -25.57
N THR A 17 8.21 12.09 -26.25
CA THR A 17 8.38 10.73 -25.71
C THR A 17 9.76 10.16 -26.05
N SER A 18 10.53 9.79 -25.02
CA SER A 18 11.77 9.03 -25.18
C SER A 18 11.42 7.57 -25.49
N ASP A 19 11.03 7.31 -26.74
CA ASP A 19 10.59 5.99 -27.18
C ASP A 19 11.80 5.12 -27.51
N TYR A 20 11.93 3.99 -26.81
CA TYR A 20 12.96 3.01 -27.07
C TYR A 20 12.47 1.61 -26.71
N VAL A 21 13.08 0.60 -27.34
CA VAL A 21 12.87 -0.81 -27.01
C VAL A 21 14.01 -1.27 -26.11
N ALA A 22 13.68 -1.92 -24.99
CA ALA A 22 14.66 -2.51 -24.09
C ALA A 22 14.72 -4.02 -24.32
N ASP A 23 15.89 -4.54 -24.64
CA ASP A 23 16.09 -5.98 -24.90
C ASP A 23 16.21 -6.78 -23.58
N GLU A 24 16.73 -6.17 -22.52
CA GLU A 24 16.91 -6.81 -21.22
C GLU A 24 15.82 -6.41 -20.23
N THR A 25 15.07 -7.41 -19.73
CA THR A 25 14.03 -7.17 -18.73
C THR A 25 14.03 -8.25 -17.64
N PRO A 26 13.64 -7.90 -16.39
CA PRO A 26 13.52 -8.88 -15.31
C PRO A 26 12.25 -9.75 -15.38
N MET A 27 11.50 -9.72 -16.49
CA MET A 27 10.17 -10.33 -16.61
C MET A 27 10.16 -11.84 -16.36
N ILE A 28 11.20 -12.55 -16.79
CA ILE A 28 11.36 -14.00 -16.52
C ILE A 28 11.41 -14.26 -15.01
N SER A 29 12.15 -13.43 -14.26
CA SER A 29 12.24 -13.59 -12.80
C SER A 29 10.90 -13.31 -12.14
N TYR A 30 10.14 -12.31 -12.61
CA TYR A 30 8.84 -11.96 -12.06
C TYR A 30 7.79 -13.03 -12.32
N VAL A 31 7.74 -13.60 -13.53
CA VAL A 31 6.79 -14.68 -13.86
C VAL A 31 7.13 -15.98 -13.14
N ASN A 32 8.41 -16.28 -12.90
CA ASN A 32 8.83 -17.43 -12.10
C ASN A 32 8.36 -17.29 -10.65
N VAL A 33 8.44 -16.09 -10.05
CA VAL A 33 7.86 -15.83 -8.73
C VAL A 33 6.35 -16.07 -8.77
N HIS A 34 5.65 -15.54 -9.76
CA HIS A 34 4.21 -15.78 -9.91
C HIS A 34 3.85 -17.27 -9.97
N ALA A 35 4.60 -18.07 -10.73
CA ALA A 35 4.39 -19.52 -10.82
C ALA A 35 4.55 -20.23 -9.46
N VAL A 36 5.52 -19.81 -8.64
CA VAL A 36 5.69 -20.33 -7.27
C VAL A 36 4.52 -19.92 -6.38
N LEU A 37 4.09 -18.67 -6.45
CA LEU A 37 2.93 -18.17 -5.68
C LEU A 37 1.65 -18.91 -6.07
N GLU A 38 1.47 -19.19 -7.35
CA GLU A 38 0.36 -19.98 -7.88
C GLU A 38 0.32 -21.38 -7.29
N ALA A 39 1.46 -22.07 -7.22
CA ALA A 39 1.55 -23.37 -6.55
C ALA A 39 1.23 -23.28 -5.04
N ARG A 40 1.50 -22.14 -4.37
CA ARG A 40 1.07 -21.93 -2.97
C ARG A 40 -0.45 -21.76 -2.87
N ARG A 41 -1.06 -20.96 -3.74
CA ARG A 41 -2.52 -20.77 -3.76
C ARG A 41 -3.27 -22.08 -3.99
N ASN A 42 -2.82 -22.88 -4.96
CA ASN A 42 -3.43 -24.19 -5.24
C ASN A 42 -3.32 -25.15 -4.06
N ARG A 43 -2.17 -25.19 -3.37
CA ARG A 43 -2.02 -25.98 -2.13
C ARG A 43 -2.94 -25.50 -1.02
N ALA A 44 -3.04 -24.19 -0.82
CA ALA A 44 -3.94 -23.59 0.17
C ALA A 44 -5.41 -23.94 -0.13
N LYS A 45 -5.84 -23.83 -1.39
CA LYS A 45 -7.20 -24.20 -1.82
C LYS A 45 -7.51 -25.69 -1.66
N ALA A 46 -6.51 -26.56 -1.83
CA ALA A 46 -6.67 -28.01 -1.70
C ALA A 46 -6.67 -28.52 -0.24
N SER A 47 -6.20 -27.71 0.70
CA SER A 47 -6.19 -28.06 2.12
C SER A 47 -7.60 -28.01 2.74
N SER A 48 -7.84 -28.81 3.78
CA SER A 48 -9.12 -28.77 4.49
C SER A 48 -9.26 -27.47 5.27
N SER A 49 -10.45 -26.86 5.22
CA SER A 49 -10.77 -25.58 5.88
C SER A 49 -10.64 -25.59 7.41
N SER A 50 -10.38 -26.75 8.02
CA SER A 50 -10.21 -26.95 9.47
C SER A 50 -8.87 -26.46 10.01
N ASP A 51 -7.84 -26.34 9.18
CA ASP A 51 -6.52 -25.81 9.56
C ASP A 51 -6.24 -24.51 8.81
N SER A 52 -6.40 -23.38 9.51
CA SER A 52 -6.26 -22.03 8.96
C SER A 52 -4.87 -21.77 8.40
N ASP A 53 -3.83 -22.38 8.98
CA ASP A 53 -2.45 -22.19 8.52
C ASP A 53 -2.19 -22.93 7.21
N SER A 54 -2.78 -24.12 7.05
CA SER A 54 -2.64 -24.92 5.82
C SER A 54 -3.45 -24.36 4.64
N SER A 55 -4.56 -23.67 4.94
CA SER A 55 -5.48 -23.07 3.97
C SER A 55 -5.19 -21.62 3.63
N GLN A 56 -4.10 -21.07 4.16
CA GLN A 56 -3.65 -19.71 3.89
C GLN A 56 -2.85 -19.64 2.59
N GLY A 57 -3.33 -18.82 1.65
CA GLY A 57 -2.61 -18.45 0.45
C GLY A 57 -1.39 -17.56 0.74
N PRO A 58 -0.53 -17.32 -0.25
CA PRO A 58 0.69 -16.55 -0.07
C PRO A 58 0.40 -15.09 0.33
N ARG A 59 1.15 -14.58 1.28
CA ARG A 59 1.12 -13.19 1.76
C ARG A 59 2.43 -12.53 1.39
N VAL A 60 2.43 -11.90 0.23
CA VAL A 60 3.62 -11.38 -0.43
C VAL A 60 3.80 -9.92 -0.07
N ILE A 61 4.95 -9.54 0.48
CA ILE A 61 5.30 -8.13 0.71
C ILE A 61 6.47 -7.71 -0.17
N VAL A 62 6.28 -6.60 -0.89
CA VAL A 62 7.26 -6.07 -1.84
C VAL A 62 7.97 -4.87 -1.21
N VAL A 63 9.28 -5.02 -0.96
CA VAL A 63 10.11 -4.03 -0.28
C VAL A 63 11.27 -3.57 -1.15
N GLY A 64 11.81 -2.38 -0.86
CA GLY A 64 12.89 -1.78 -1.62
C GLY A 64 12.83 -0.26 -1.64
N PRO A 65 13.90 0.41 -2.07
CA PRO A 65 13.98 1.88 -2.04
C PRO A 65 12.94 2.51 -2.97
N THR A 66 12.81 3.82 -2.85
CA THR A 66 12.08 4.65 -3.80
C THR A 66 12.56 4.39 -5.24
N ASP A 67 11.64 4.35 -6.20
CA ASP A 67 11.93 4.13 -7.63
C ASP A 67 12.66 2.81 -7.95
N SER A 68 12.27 1.73 -7.28
CA SER A 68 12.70 0.35 -7.60
C SER A 68 11.68 -0.48 -8.38
N GLY A 69 10.47 0.05 -8.62
CA GLY A 69 9.41 -0.65 -9.36
C GLY A 69 8.43 -1.48 -8.51
N LYS A 70 8.38 -1.28 -7.19
CA LYS A 70 7.50 -2.04 -6.26
C LYS A 70 6.03 -2.05 -6.67
N SER A 71 5.46 -0.88 -6.93
CA SER A 71 4.05 -0.78 -7.33
C SER A 71 3.79 -1.48 -8.67
N THR A 72 4.73 -1.40 -9.61
CA THR A 72 4.64 -2.09 -10.91
C THR A 72 4.68 -3.60 -10.73
N LEU A 73 5.62 -4.13 -9.93
CA LEU A 73 5.68 -5.56 -9.63
C LEU A 73 4.41 -6.04 -8.93
N SER A 74 3.92 -5.29 -7.96
CA SER A 74 2.68 -5.61 -7.24
C SER A 74 1.51 -5.73 -8.21
N ARG A 75 1.32 -4.75 -9.11
CA ARG A 75 0.29 -4.79 -10.16
C ARG A 75 0.43 -5.99 -11.08
N MET A 76 1.64 -6.33 -11.52
CA MET A 76 1.87 -7.51 -12.38
C MET A 76 1.47 -8.81 -11.68
N LEU A 77 1.91 -9.01 -10.43
CA LEU A 77 1.57 -10.21 -9.65
C LEU A 77 0.06 -10.34 -9.40
N LEU A 78 -0.61 -9.22 -9.11
CA LEU A 78 -2.06 -9.17 -8.93
C LEU A 78 -2.81 -9.47 -10.24
N SER A 79 -2.45 -8.80 -11.34
CA SER A 79 -3.10 -9.02 -12.64
C SER A 79 -2.88 -10.44 -13.17
N TRP A 80 -1.71 -11.04 -12.96
CA TRP A 80 -1.47 -12.43 -13.37
C TRP A 80 -2.26 -13.43 -12.53
N ALA A 81 -2.42 -13.19 -11.24
CA ALA A 81 -3.27 -14.00 -10.38
C ALA A 81 -4.75 -13.88 -10.77
N ALA A 82 -5.24 -12.66 -11.00
CA ALA A 82 -6.60 -12.43 -11.50
C ALA A 82 -6.85 -13.09 -12.87
N LYS A 83 -5.86 -13.05 -13.77
CA LYS A 83 -5.92 -13.75 -15.06
C LYS A 83 -6.06 -15.28 -14.91
N GLN A 84 -5.62 -15.85 -13.80
CA GLN A 84 -5.75 -17.28 -13.48
C GLN A 84 -7.02 -17.58 -12.64
N GLY A 85 -7.89 -16.59 -12.45
CA GLY A 85 -9.15 -16.74 -11.73
C GLY A 85 -9.03 -16.59 -10.21
N TRP A 86 -7.87 -16.16 -9.69
CA TRP A 86 -7.74 -15.83 -8.27
C TRP A 86 -8.23 -14.42 -7.97
N LYS A 87 -8.65 -14.19 -6.73
CA LYS A 87 -9.05 -12.87 -6.23
C LYS A 87 -8.14 -12.40 -5.10
N PRO A 88 -6.82 -12.18 -5.35
CA PRO A 88 -5.90 -11.76 -4.30
C PRO A 88 -6.24 -10.36 -3.79
N THR A 89 -5.99 -10.11 -2.52
CA THR A 89 -6.11 -8.77 -1.95
C THR A 89 -4.85 -7.95 -2.25
N PHE A 90 -5.01 -6.79 -2.87
CA PHE A 90 -3.97 -5.78 -2.92
C PHE A 90 -3.99 -4.95 -1.65
N VAL A 91 -2.85 -4.81 -0.99
CA VAL A 91 -2.65 -3.93 0.18
C VAL A 91 -1.62 -2.89 -0.20
N ASP A 92 -1.92 -1.61 -0.02
CA ASP A 92 -1.01 -0.50 -0.29
C ASP A 92 -0.74 0.29 0.99
N LEU A 93 0.49 0.18 1.49
CA LEU A 93 0.96 0.82 2.71
C LEU A 93 1.75 2.12 2.44
N ASP A 94 1.87 2.54 1.18
CA ASP A 94 2.55 3.78 0.81
C ASP A 94 1.60 4.99 0.90
N VAL A 95 1.64 5.68 2.05
CA VAL A 95 0.87 6.91 2.28
C VAL A 95 1.29 8.08 1.39
N GLY A 96 2.47 8.02 0.74
CA GLY A 96 3.00 9.10 -0.08
C GLY A 96 2.60 9.02 -1.55
N GLN A 97 2.53 7.81 -2.11
CA GLN A 97 2.26 7.54 -3.53
C GLN A 97 1.32 6.32 -3.75
N GLY A 98 0.44 6.05 -2.80
CA GLY A 98 -0.54 4.96 -2.88
C GLY A 98 -1.39 5.01 -4.16
N SER A 99 -1.81 3.82 -4.59
CA SER A 99 -2.44 3.56 -5.89
C SER A 99 -3.90 3.14 -5.82
N ILE A 100 -4.46 3.02 -4.61
CA ILE A 100 -5.89 2.68 -4.40
C ILE A 100 -6.74 3.94 -4.24
N THR A 101 -6.26 4.96 -3.53
CA THR A 101 -7.06 6.16 -3.23
C THR A 101 -6.16 7.39 -3.15
N ILE A 102 -6.68 8.49 -2.60
CA ILE A 102 -5.94 9.72 -2.37
C ILE A 102 -4.68 9.50 -1.50
N PRO A 103 -3.65 10.35 -1.64
CA PRO A 103 -2.48 10.31 -0.77
C PRO A 103 -2.85 10.50 0.70
N GLY A 104 -2.00 10.00 1.59
CA GLY A 104 -2.23 10.03 3.03
C GLY A 104 -3.11 8.87 3.53
N CYS A 105 -3.31 7.84 2.72
CA CYS A 105 -4.06 6.65 3.12
C CYS A 105 -3.19 5.39 3.07
N ILE A 106 -3.51 4.43 3.93
CA ILE A 106 -3.24 3.02 3.66
C ILE A 106 -4.55 2.37 3.26
N ALA A 107 -4.50 1.41 2.34
CA ALA A 107 -5.72 0.83 1.81
C ALA A 107 -5.54 -0.62 1.35
N ALA A 108 -6.65 -1.33 1.20
CA ALA A 108 -6.68 -2.63 0.57
C ALA A 108 -7.93 -2.81 -0.30
N THR A 109 -7.82 -3.60 -1.36
CA THR A 109 -8.94 -3.93 -2.25
C THR A 109 -8.71 -5.31 -2.90
N PRO A 110 -9.75 -6.14 -3.06
CA PRO A 110 -9.63 -7.37 -3.85
C PRO A 110 -9.40 -7.03 -5.34
N ILE A 111 -8.53 -7.80 -6.00
CA ILE A 111 -8.31 -7.70 -7.45
C ILE A 111 -8.94 -8.91 -8.12
N GLU A 112 -10.15 -8.73 -8.65
CA GLU A 112 -10.92 -9.83 -9.26
C GLU A 112 -10.67 -10.00 -10.75
N MET A 113 -10.33 -8.91 -11.44
CA MET A 113 -9.98 -8.89 -12.85
C MET A 113 -8.58 -8.29 -13.04
N PRO A 114 -7.89 -8.64 -14.14
CA PRO A 114 -6.62 -7.99 -14.47
C PRO A 114 -6.77 -6.47 -14.45
N ILE A 115 -5.85 -5.79 -13.76
CA ILE A 115 -5.83 -4.34 -13.63
C ILE A 115 -5.70 -3.73 -15.03
N ASP A 116 -6.63 -2.83 -15.35
CA ASP A 116 -6.65 -2.14 -16.64
C ASP A 116 -5.41 -1.23 -16.76
N PRO A 117 -4.70 -1.22 -17.91
CA PRO A 117 -3.50 -0.41 -18.07
C PRO A 117 -3.77 1.11 -18.06
N VAL A 118 -5.01 1.54 -18.32
CA VAL A 118 -5.46 2.93 -18.37
C VAL A 118 -6.24 3.27 -17.11
N GLU A 119 -7.34 2.57 -16.85
CA GLU A 119 -8.25 2.82 -15.71
C GLU A 119 -7.64 2.43 -14.36
N GLY A 120 -6.66 1.51 -14.38
CA GLY A 120 -5.98 1.09 -13.17
C GLY A 120 -6.83 0.16 -12.30
N ILE A 121 -6.77 0.37 -10.98
CA ILE A 121 -7.37 -0.53 -10.00
C ILE A 121 -8.85 -0.17 -9.83
N PRO A 122 -9.78 -1.12 -10.01
CA PRO A 122 -11.20 -0.87 -9.75
C PRO A 122 -11.44 -0.44 -8.30
N LEU A 123 -12.21 0.64 -8.12
CA LEU A 123 -12.43 1.30 -6.82
C LEU A 123 -13.78 0.95 -6.18
N GLU A 124 -14.35 -0.21 -6.49
CA GLU A 124 -15.72 -0.56 -6.10
C GLU A 124 -15.92 -0.63 -4.58
N MET A 125 -15.03 -1.30 -3.84
CA MET A 125 -15.12 -1.42 -2.38
C MET A 125 -13.74 -1.51 -1.69
N PRO A 126 -12.90 -0.45 -1.73
CA PRO A 126 -11.64 -0.44 -1.01
C PRO A 126 -11.86 -0.24 0.50
N LEU A 127 -11.10 -0.98 1.31
CA LEU A 127 -10.88 -0.64 2.72
C LEU A 127 -9.84 0.47 2.79
N VAL A 128 -10.18 1.62 3.37
CA VAL A 128 -9.30 2.79 3.42
C VAL A 128 -9.19 3.30 4.85
N TYR A 129 -7.95 3.49 5.30
CA TYR A 129 -7.64 4.16 6.56
C TYR A 129 -6.86 5.44 6.28
N PHE A 130 -7.42 6.57 6.71
CA PHE A 130 -6.82 7.89 6.50
C PHE A 130 -5.78 8.19 7.58
N TYR A 131 -4.52 8.26 7.17
CA TYR A 131 -3.38 8.67 8.00
C TYR A 131 -3.15 10.19 7.95
N GLY A 132 -3.53 10.87 6.86
CA GLY A 132 -3.54 12.33 6.74
C GLY A 132 -2.20 12.99 6.45
N HIS A 133 -1.09 12.23 6.45
CA HIS A 133 0.23 12.74 6.08
C HIS A 133 0.88 11.91 4.97
N ILE A 134 1.77 12.53 4.19
CA ILE A 134 2.45 11.87 3.06
C ILE A 134 3.72 11.11 3.47
N THR A 135 4.07 11.12 4.75
CA THR A 135 5.21 10.39 5.31
C THR A 135 4.89 9.85 6.71
N PRO A 136 5.19 8.57 7.00
CA PRO A 136 4.96 8.00 8.33
C PRO A 136 5.77 8.68 9.44
N SER A 137 6.84 9.41 9.11
CA SER A 137 7.69 10.09 10.08
C SER A 137 6.98 11.16 10.93
N ILE A 138 5.78 11.62 10.52
CA ILE A 138 5.00 12.59 11.30
C ILE A 138 4.40 11.94 12.55
N ASN A 139 3.89 10.72 12.44
CA ASN A 139 3.26 10.00 13.53
C ASN A 139 3.39 8.48 13.33
N LEU A 140 4.53 7.96 13.79
CA LEU A 140 4.90 6.56 13.61
C LEU A 140 3.92 5.60 14.30
N GLU A 141 3.42 5.98 15.48
CA GLU A 141 2.52 5.14 16.26
C GLU A 141 1.16 5.05 15.58
N LEU A 142 0.61 6.18 15.11
CA LEU A 142 -0.63 6.16 14.32
C LEU A 142 -0.48 5.29 13.07
N TYR A 143 0.64 5.42 12.34
CA TYR A 143 0.88 4.57 11.16
C TYR A 143 0.86 3.07 11.53
N LYS A 144 1.53 2.67 12.61
CA LYS A 144 1.52 1.28 13.10
C LYS A 144 0.12 0.81 13.49
N VAL A 145 -0.64 1.64 14.21
CA VAL A 145 -2.03 1.35 14.59
C VAL A 145 -2.89 1.13 13.37
N LEU A 146 -2.85 2.03 12.38
CA LEU A 146 -3.64 1.88 11.15
C LEU A 146 -3.26 0.61 10.39
N VAL A 147 -1.96 0.30 10.27
CA VAL A 147 -1.48 -0.95 9.65
C VAL A 147 -2.04 -2.18 10.36
N LYS A 148 -2.08 -2.16 11.69
CA LYS A 148 -2.66 -3.24 12.50
C LYS A 148 -4.17 -3.37 12.32
N GLU A 149 -4.90 -2.26 12.34
CA GLU A 149 -6.35 -2.25 12.11
C GLU A 149 -6.72 -2.77 10.71
N LEU A 150 -5.95 -2.39 9.69
CA LEU A 150 -6.12 -2.89 8.33
C LEU A 150 -5.89 -4.41 8.27
N ALA A 151 -4.79 -4.90 8.85
CA ALA A 151 -4.48 -6.32 8.90
C ALA A 151 -5.57 -7.11 9.63
N GLN A 152 -6.01 -6.67 10.81
CA GLN A 152 -7.06 -7.33 11.58
C GLN A 152 -8.41 -7.36 10.85
N THR A 153 -8.72 -6.31 10.09
CA THR A 153 -9.93 -6.27 9.25
C THR A 153 -9.85 -7.28 8.12
N LEU A 154 -8.70 -7.40 7.45
CA LEU A 154 -8.47 -8.41 6.42
C LEU A 154 -8.49 -9.84 6.98
N GLU A 155 -7.94 -10.09 8.18
CA GLU A 155 -8.06 -11.40 8.84
C GLU A 155 -9.51 -11.80 9.06
N ARG A 156 -10.35 -10.86 9.53
CA ARG A 156 -11.78 -11.11 9.70
C ARG A 156 -12.48 -11.44 8.38
N GLN A 157 -12.11 -10.76 7.30
CA GLN A 157 -12.63 -11.07 5.95
C GLN A 157 -12.18 -12.45 5.47
N PHE A 158 -10.91 -12.82 5.69
CA PHE A 158 -10.35 -14.12 5.28
C PHE A 158 -10.87 -15.29 6.12
N ALA A 159 -11.22 -15.06 7.39
CA ALA A 159 -11.85 -16.07 8.23
C ALA A 159 -13.20 -16.52 7.65
N GLY A 160 -13.98 -15.59 7.09
CA GLY A 160 -15.28 -15.85 6.48
C GLY A 160 -15.25 -16.21 4.98
N ASN A 161 -14.09 -16.09 4.31
CA ASN A 161 -13.96 -16.31 2.88
C ASN A 161 -12.75 -17.18 2.54
N ALA A 162 -12.97 -18.48 2.39
CA ALA A 162 -11.92 -19.45 2.08
C ALA A 162 -11.25 -19.21 0.71
N GLU A 163 -11.98 -18.69 -0.28
CA GLU A 163 -11.44 -18.40 -1.60
C GLU A 163 -10.46 -17.23 -1.55
N SER A 164 -10.85 -16.11 -0.92
CA SER A 164 -9.95 -14.97 -0.70
C SER A 164 -8.76 -15.35 0.17
N ARG A 165 -8.96 -16.15 1.22
CA ARG A 165 -7.88 -16.66 2.06
C ARG A 165 -6.86 -17.46 1.26
N ALA A 166 -7.31 -18.37 0.39
CA ALA A 166 -6.43 -19.17 -0.47
C ALA A 166 -5.78 -18.35 -1.59
N ALA A 167 -6.43 -17.29 -2.09
CA ALA A 167 -5.86 -16.38 -3.08
C ALA A 167 -4.69 -15.56 -2.52
N GLY A 168 -4.73 -15.25 -1.22
CA GLY A 168 -3.68 -14.54 -0.50
C GLY A 168 -3.69 -13.03 -0.77
N MET A 169 -2.55 -12.38 -0.53
CA MET A 169 -2.42 -10.93 -0.68
C MET A 169 -1.06 -10.50 -1.24
N VAL A 170 -1.03 -9.33 -1.87
CA VAL A 170 0.19 -8.64 -2.30
C VAL A 170 0.23 -7.27 -1.64
N ILE A 171 1.29 -7.00 -0.88
CA ILE A 171 1.46 -5.83 -0.03
C ILE A 171 2.56 -4.94 -0.62
N ASN A 172 2.18 -3.77 -1.14
CA ASN A 172 3.12 -2.73 -1.56
C ASN A 172 3.51 -1.85 -0.37
N THR A 173 4.79 -1.53 -0.24
CA THR A 173 5.31 -0.69 0.85
C THR A 173 5.86 0.64 0.33
N MET A 174 6.05 1.58 1.26
CA MET A 174 6.81 2.81 0.98
C MET A 174 8.29 2.53 0.66
N GLY A 175 8.98 3.53 0.10
CA GLY A 175 10.39 3.46 -0.27
C GLY A 175 11.40 3.78 0.83
N TRP A 176 10.97 3.95 2.08
CA TRP A 176 11.84 4.26 3.21
C TRP A 176 12.36 2.98 3.86
N ILE A 177 13.62 2.63 3.58
CA ILE A 177 14.21 1.32 3.89
C ILE A 177 15.31 1.35 4.96
N GLU A 178 15.57 2.51 5.56
CA GLU A 178 16.64 2.72 6.54
C GLU A 178 16.11 3.28 7.85
N GLY A 179 16.80 3.01 8.96
CA GLY A 179 16.43 3.48 10.30
C GLY A 179 15.00 3.08 10.67
N VAL A 180 14.20 4.06 11.08
CA VAL A 180 12.79 3.87 11.42
C VAL A 180 11.98 3.28 10.26
N GLY A 181 12.33 3.60 9.00
CA GLY A 181 11.67 2.99 7.84
C GLY A 181 11.84 1.47 7.79
N TYR A 182 13.02 0.97 8.15
CA TYR A 182 13.28 -0.47 8.26
C TYR A 182 12.45 -1.12 9.38
N GLU A 183 12.30 -0.46 10.53
CA GLU A 183 11.44 -0.94 11.61
C GLU A 183 9.97 -1.03 11.20
N LEU A 184 9.49 -0.06 10.40
CA LEU A 184 8.13 -0.10 9.86
C LEU A 184 7.94 -1.23 8.84
N LEU A 185 8.97 -1.60 8.07
CA LEU A 185 8.93 -2.77 7.20
C LEU A 185 8.83 -4.07 8.01
N LEU A 186 9.65 -4.22 9.06
CA LEU A 186 9.56 -5.38 9.96
C LEU A 186 8.19 -5.46 10.64
N HIS A 187 7.68 -4.32 11.12
CA HIS A 187 6.34 -4.25 11.69
C HIS A 187 5.28 -4.69 10.68
N ALA A 188 5.35 -4.26 9.41
CA ALA A 188 4.40 -4.68 8.38
C ALA A 188 4.51 -6.19 8.05
N ILE A 189 5.74 -6.71 7.90
CA ILE A 189 5.99 -8.15 7.67
C ILE A 189 5.32 -8.97 8.77
N ASP A 190 5.50 -8.56 10.02
CA ASP A 190 4.99 -9.26 11.20
C ASP A 190 3.47 -9.12 11.32
N THR A 191 2.96 -7.91 11.16
CA THR A 191 1.53 -7.60 11.34
C THR A 191 0.66 -8.30 10.29
N PHE A 192 1.15 -8.44 9.06
CA PHE A 192 0.45 -9.15 8.00
C PHE A 192 0.79 -10.65 7.93
N ASN A 193 1.66 -11.16 8.81
CA ASN A 193 2.21 -12.52 8.72
C ASN A 193 2.71 -12.86 7.31
N ALA A 194 3.50 -11.97 6.71
CA ALA A 194 4.00 -12.16 5.35
C ALA A 194 4.95 -13.37 5.28
N ASP A 195 4.67 -14.30 4.36
CA ASP A 195 5.44 -15.53 4.16
C ASP A 195 6.40 -15.44 2.96
N VAL A 196 6.27 -14.40 2.13
CA VAL A 196 7.17 -14.10 1.02
C VAL A 196 7.55 -12.63 1.03
N VAL A 197 8.84 -12.34 1.17
CA VAL A 197 9.41 -10.99 1.13
C VAL A 197 10.20 -10.82 -0.16
N LEU A 198 9.68 -10.00 -1.09
CA LEU A 198 10.33 -9.69 -2.36
C LEU A 198 11.12 -8.39 -2.23
N VAL A 199 12.45 -8.47 -2.29
CA VAL A 199 13.35 -7.33 -2.16
C VAL A 199 13.80 -6.86 -3.54
N LEU A 200 13.35 -5.67 -3.96
CA LEU A 200 13.69 -5.08 -5.25
C LEU A 200 14.90 -4.16 -5.19
N GLY A 201 15.96 -4.55 -5.90
CA GLY A 201 17.07 -3.64 -6.27
C GLY A 201 17.91 -3.11 -5.11
N GLN A 202 17.95 -3.78 -3.95
CA GLN A 202 18.79 -3.38 -2.82
C GLN A 202 19.37 -4.57 -2.04
N GLU A 203 20.67 -4.81 -2.22
CA GLU A 203 21.35 -6.01 -1.67
C GLU A 203 21.50 -5.97 -0.16
N LYS A 204 21.90 -4.82 0.38
CA LYS A 204 22.05 -4.61 1.83
C LYS A 204 20.74 -4.92 2.57
N LEU A 205 19.62 -4.39 2.07
CA LEU A 205 18.29 -4.64 2.64
C LEU A 205 17.94 -6.14 2.61
N CYS A 206 18.24 -6.83 1.50
CA CYS A 206 18.01 -8.27 1.38
C CYS A 206 18.82 -9.07 2.39
N SER A 207 20.10 -8.75 2.56
CA SER A 207 20.96 -9.40 3.54
C SER A 207 20.47 -9.19 4.97
N MET A 208 20.08 -7.96 5.33
CA MET A 208 19.53 -7.64 6.65
C MET A 208 18.22 -8.39 6.92
N LEU A 209 17.29 -8.42 5.95
CA LEU A 209 16.03 -9.14 6.10
C LEU A 209 16.23 -10.66 6.21
N LYS A 210 17.15 -11.24 5.43
CA LYS A 210 17.52 -12.65 5.56
C LYS A 210 18.06 -12.97 6.95
N ASP A 211 18.92 -12.12 7.49
CA ASP A 211 19.50 -12.36 8.82
C ASP A 211 18.46 -12.24 9.94
N VAL A 212 17.60 -11.23 9.90
CA VAL A 212 16.55 -11.02 10.92
C VAL A 212 15.45 -12.08 10.84
N LEU A 213 15.07 -12.49 9.62
CA LEU A 213 13.95 -13.42 9.40
C LEU A 213 14.38 -14.89 9.36
N LYS A 214 15.69 -15.21 9.44
CA LYS A 214 16.19 -16.61 9.41
C LYS A 214 15.55 -17.52 10.46
N ASN A 215 15.19 -16.96 11.61
CA ASN A 215 14.60 -17.70 12.74
C ASN A 215 13.07 -17.80 12.64
N LYS A 216 12.43 -17.08 11.71
CA LYS A 216 11.00 -17.19 11.46
C LYS A 216 10.78 -18.34 10.47
N LEU A 217 10.28 -19.46 11.00
CA LEU A 217 9.86 -20.57 10.17
C LEU A 217 8.85 -20.08 9.12
N LYS A 218 9.01 -20.53 7.87
CA LYS A 218 8.09 -20.28 6.74
C LYS A 218 8.14 -18.88 6.07
N VAL A 219 9.19 -18.06 6.28
CA VAL A 219 9.35 -16.78 5.55
C VAL A 219 10.45 -16.87 4.49
N ASP A 220 10.09 -16.72 3.22
CA ASP A 220 11.02 -16.73 2.09
C ASP A 220 11.42 -15.31 1.68
N VAL A 221 12.71 -14.98 1.77
CA VAL A 221 13.26 -13.69 1.35
C VAL A 221 13.96 -13.81 0.00
N VAL A 222 13.34 -13.24 -1.03
CA VAL A 222 13.78 -13.36 -2.44
C VAL A 222 14.23 -12.00 -2.96
N LYS A 223 15.47 -11.94 -3.49
CA LYS A 223 15.99 -10.76 -4.19
C LYS A 223 15.52 -10.78 -5.63
N LEU A 224 15.00 -9.65 -6.10
CA LEU A 224 14.65 -9.44 -7.50
C LEU A 224 15.38 -8.22 -8.06
N GLN A 225 15.72 -8.29 -9.34
CA GLN A 225 16.31 -7.16 -10.06
C GLN A 225 15.23 -6.10 -10.31
N LYS A 226 15.60 -4.83 -10.16
CA LYS A 226 14.75 -3.72 -10.62
C LYS A 226 14.80 -3.65 -12.15
N SER A 227 13.71 -3.26 -12.80
CA SER A 227 13.72 -3.03 -14.24
C SER A 227 14.56 -1.80 -14.60
N GLY A 228 15.33 -1.88 -15.69
CA GLY A 228 16.08 -0.74 -16.23
C GLY A 228 15.17 0.40 -16.72
N GLY A 229 13.90 0.11 -17.01
CA GLY A 229 12.89 1.12 -17.37
C GLY A 229 12.31 1.90 -16.17
N VAL A 230 12.77 1.65 -14.94
CA VAL A 230 12.32 2.44 -13.79
C VAL A 230 13.05 3.77 -13.76
N VAL A 231 12.28 4.86 -13.84
CA VAL A 231 12.81 6.23 -13.86
C VAL A 231 12.71 6.85 -12.46
N SER A 232 13.80 7.51 -12.04
CA SER A 232 13.83 8.29 -10.80
C SER A 232 12.90 9.49 -10.87
N ARG A 233 12.08 9.70 -9.83
CA ARG A 233 11.06 10.75 -9.78
C ARG A 233 11.45 11.84 -8.80
N THR A 234 11.47 13.08 -9.28
CA THR A 234 11.76 14.25 -8.44
C THR A 234 10.65 14.50 -7.41
N PRO A 235 10.94 15.20 -6.30
CA PRO A 235 9.92 15.58 -5.33
C PRO A 235 8.76 16.38 -5.94
N ARG A 236 9.06 17.26 -6.91
CA ARG A 236 8.06 18.05 -7.65
C ARG A 236 7.13 17.15 -8.49
N TYR A 237 7.68 16.13 -9.15
CA TYR A 237 6.88 15.14 -9.87
C TYR A 237 5.92 14.41 -8.92
N ARG A 238 6.43 13.94 -7.76
CA ARG A 238 5.59 13.26 -6.75
C ARG A 238 4.48 14.15 -6.21
N GLN A 239 4.78 15.44 -5.99
CA GLN A 239 3.77 16.42 -5.57
C GLN A 239 2.68 16.60 -6.63
N LYS A 240 3.07 16.74 -7.90
CA LYS A 240 2.11 16.85 -9.01
C LYS A 240 1.26 15.58 -9.14
N SER A 241 1.88 14.41 -9.04
CA SER A 241 1.21 13.11 -9.03
C SER A 241 0.17 13.03 -7.90
N ARG A 242 0.51 13.43 -6.67
CA ARG A 242 -0.44 13.49 -5.55
C ARG A 242 -1.64 14.39 -5.85
N GLY A 243 -1.41 15.57 -6.41
CA GLY A 243 -2.50 16.47 -6.82
C GLY A 243 -3.39 15.85 -7.89
N HIS A 244 -2.81 15.14 -8.86
CA HIS A 244 -3.57 14.42 -9.88
C HIS A 244 -4.43 13.30 -9.28
N ARG A 245 -3.90 12.53 -8.32
CA ARG A 245 -4.66 11.48 -7.62
C ARG A 245 -5.84 12.02 -6.83
N ILE A 246 -5.70 13.20 -6.20
CA ILE A 246 -6.81 13.88 -5.54
C ILE A 246 -7.87 14.29 -6.56
N ARG A 247 -7.47 14.87 -7.69
CA ARG A 247 -8.41 15.24 -8.76
C ARG A 247 -9.13 14.02 -9.33
N GLU A 248 -8.39 12.95 -9.64
CA GLU A 248 -8.91 11.68 -10.17
C GLU A 248 -9.95 11.07 -9.21
N TYR A 249 -9.73 11.13 -7.90
CA TYR A 249 -10.70 10.64 -6.91
C TYR A 249 -12.06 11.36 -7.00
N PHE A 250 -12.07 12.68 -7.22
CA PHE A 250 -13.33 13.45 -7.27
C PHE A 250 -13.96 13.50 -8.67
N TYR A 251 -13.13 13.57 -9.71
CA TYR A 251 -13.60 13.84 -11.08
C TYR A 251 -13.48 12.60 -11.98
N GLY A 252 -12.85 11.51 -11.55
CA GLY A 252 -12.56 10.37 -12.41
C GLY A 252 -11.36 10.62 -13.32
N LEU A 253 -10.94 9.57 -14.04
CA LEU A 253 -9.76 9.61 -14.92
C LEU A 253 -10.02 10.52 -16.14
N ALA A 254 -11.23 10.45 -16.69
CA ALA A 254 -11.63 11.18 -17.89
C ALA A 254 -12.45 12.44 -17.59
N ASN A 255 -12.56 12.85 -16.31
CA ASN A 255 -13.56 13.82 -15.82
C ASN A 255 -15.00 13.31 -16.00
N ASP A 256 -15.18 12.00 -15.87
CA ASP A 256 -16.42 11.25 -16.02
C ASP A 256 -17.26 11.21 -14.73
N LEU A 257 -16.67 11.54 -13.59
CA LEU A 257 -17.38 11.71 -12.32
C LEU A 257 -17.76 13.18 -12.10
N SER A 258 -18.93 13.39 -11.50
CA SER A 258 -19.47 14.72 -11.18
C SER A 258 -19.55 14.91 -9.67
N PRO A 259 -18.50 15.45 -9.01
CA PRO A 259 -18.52 15.66 -7.58
C PRO A 259 -19.51 16.78 -7.21
N HIS A 260 -20.17 16.63 -6.07
CA HIS A 260 -21.11 17.63 -5.56
C HIS A 260 -20.43 18.61 -4.61
N SER A 261 -20.71 19.90 -4.80
CA SER A 261 -20.35 20.96 -3.85
C SER A 261 -21.57 21.34 -3.03
N ASN A 262 -21.44 21.27 -1.70
CA ASN A 262 -22.50 21.61 -0.76
C ASN A 262 -22.00 22.60 0.29
N VAL A 263 -22.90 23.43 0.78
CA VAL A 263 -22.65 24.34 1.91
C VAL A 263 -23.29 23.73 3.15
N ALA A 264 -22.54 23.66 4.25
CA ALA A 264 -23.01 23.17 5.54
C ALA A 264 -22.68 24.18 6.64
N ASN A 265 -23.49 24.24 7.69
CA ASN A 265 -23.17 25.08 8.85
C ASN A 265 -22.08 24.43 9.68
N PHE A 266 -21.25 25.24 10.34
CA PHE A 266 -20.22 24.72 11.25
C PHE A 266 -20.79 23.94 12.43
N SER A 267 -22.04 24.22 12.83
CA SER A 267 -22.76 23.44 13.84
C SER A 267 -23.04 22.00 13.42
N ASP A 268 -23.05 21.74 12.11
CA ASP A 268 -23.45 20.44 11.54
C ASP A 268 -22.23 19.52 11.36
N LEU A 269 -21.02 20.04 11.64
CA LEU A 269 -19.75 19.35 11.41
C LEU A 269 -18.93 19.29 12.69
N SER A 270 -18.42 18.10 13.01
CA SER A 270 -17.41 17.91 14.04
C SER A 270 -16.10 17.49 13.40
N VAL A 271 -15.09 18.37 13.48
CA VAL A 271 -13.77 18.12 12.88
C VAL A 271 -12.80 17.71 13.96
N TYR A 272 -12.08 16.62 13.72
CA TYR A 272 -11.10 16.07 14.63
C TYR A 272 -9.74 15.91 13.95
N ARG A 273 -8.69 15.98 14.77
CA ARG A 273 -7.33 15.63 14.39
C ARG A 273 -6.85 14.51 15.30
N ILE A 274 -6.09 13.58 14.72
CA ILE A 274 -5.42 12.52 15.46
C ILE A 274 -3.99 12.93 15.77
N GLY A 275 -3.60 12.79 17.02
CA GLY A 275 -2.28 13.16 17.53
C GLY A 275 -2.14 14.67 17.80
N GLY A 276 -1.26 14.97 18.75
CA GLY A 276 -1.16 16.30 19.34
C GLY A 276 -2.15 16.48 20.50
N GLY A 277 -1.85 17.43 21.40
CA GLY A 277 -2.61 17.67 22.62
C GLY A 277 -1.75 18.41 23.67
N PRO A 278 -2.36 18.90 24.76
CA PRO A 278 -1.61 19.53 25.84
C PRO A 278 -0.62 18.53 26.44
N GLN A 279 0.65 18.91 26.47
CA GLN A 279 1.70 18.15 27.13
C GLN A 279 1.52 18.26 28.65
N ALA A 280 1.77 17.16 29.36
CA ALA A 280 1.88 17.24 30.81
C ALA A 280 3.01 18.23 31.17
N PRO A 281 2.78 19.18 32.09
CA PRO A 281 3.84 20.09 32.51
C PRO A 281 5.01 19.29 33.09
N ARG A 282 6.25 19.72 32.85
CA ARG A 282 7.47 19.02 33.31
C ARG A 282 7.48 18.78 34.83
N SER A 283 6.76 19.59 35.60
CA SER A 283 6.59 19.43 37.05
C SER A 283 5.76 18.20 37.46
N ALA A 284 4.96 17.63 36.55
CA ALA A 284 4.15 16.44 36.76
C ALA A 284 4.81 15.16 36.23
N LEU A 285 6.04 15.25 35.69
CA LEU A 285 6.78 14.13 35.11
C LEU A 285 7.91 13.66 36.04
N PRO A 286 8.24 12.35 36.05
CA PRO A 286 9.43 11.85 36.72
C PRO A 286 10.71 12.55 36.22
N ILE A 287 11.71 12.68 37.10
CA ILE A 287 13.01 13.26 36.72
C ILE A 287 13.60 12.47 35.55
N GLY A 288 13.79 13.15 34.42
CA GLY A 288 14.33 12.58 33.17
C GLY A 288 13.27 12.20 32.12
N ALA A 289 11.98 12.33 32.41
CA ALA A 289 10.92 12.08 31.43
C ALA A 289 10.59 13.33 30.60
N GLU A 290 10.54 13.17 29.28
CA GLU A 290 10.08 14.19 28.33
C GLU A 290 8.55 14.15 28.19
N PRO A 291 7.86 15.31 28.07
CA PRO A 291 6.42 15.33 27.84
C PRO A 291 6.07 14.75 26.46
N THR A 292 5.51 13.55 26.43
CA THR A 292 4.96 12.95 25.22
C THR A 292 3.44 13.13 25.20
N ALA A 293 2.92 13.86 24.20
CA ALA A 293 1.50 13.81 23.90
C ALA A 293 1.16 12.42 23.37
N ASP A 294 0.00 11.87 23.75
CA ASP A 294 -0.48 10.61 23.18
C ASP A 294 -0.60 10.76 21.65
N PRO A 295 0.19 10.00 20.86
CA PRO A 295 0.24 10.14 19.42
C PRO A 295 -1.06 9.72 18.74
N THR A 296 -1.92 8.96 19.42
CA THR A 296 -3.18 8.42 18.88
C THR A 296 -4.42 9.13 19.40
N ARG A 297 -4.25 10.12 20.29
CA ARG A 297 -5.36 10.87 20.87
C ARG A 297 -6.15 11.62 19.81
N VAL A 298 -7.48 11.52 19.87
CA VAL A 298 -8.41 12.31 19.08
C VAL A 298 -8.62 13.67 19.76
N VAL A 299 -8.47 14.76 19.01
CA VAL A 299 -8.62 16.13 19.50
C VAL A 299 -9.56 16.89 18.58
N ALA A 300 -10.59 17.52 19.16
CA ALA A 300 -11.50 18.39 18.43
C ALA A 300 -10.75 19.64 17.90
N VAL A 301 -11.03 20.01 16.66
CA VAL A 301 -10.42 21.14 15.97
C VAL A 301 -11.49 22.20 15.72
N ASN A 302 -11.21 23.43 16.11
CA ASN A 302 -12.06 24.56 15.76
C ASN A 302 -12.00 24.82 14.25
N ILE A 303 -13.16 24.96 13.62
CA ILE A 303 -13.25 25.26 12.19
C ILE A 303 -12.76 26.71 11.97
N SER A 304 -11.60 26.84 11.32
CA SER A 304 -10.95 28.11 11.01
C SER A 304 -10.51 28.16 9.53
N GLN A 305 -9.90 29.28 9.12
CA GLN A 305 -9.28 29.41 7.80
C GLN A 305 -8.14 28.40 7.56
N ASP A 306 -7.58 27.80 8.61
CA ASP A 306 -6.50 26.81 8.49
C ASP A 306 -6.99 25.50 7.84
N LEU A 307 -8.30 25.27 7.80
CA LEU A 307 -8.90 24.12 7.12
C LEU A 307 -9.06 24.33 5.61
N LEU A 308 -8.79 25.52 5.09
CA LEU A 308 -8.93 25.82 3.67
C LEU A 308 -7.97 24.96 2.83
N HIS A 309 -8.51 24.33 1.78
CA HIS A 309 -7.79 23.44 0.87
C HIS A 309 -7.24 22.14 1.50
N LEU A 310 -7.65 21.80 2.73
CA LEU A 310 -7.37 20.49 3.31
C LEU A 310 -8.35 19.44 2.80
N VAL A 311 -7.87 18.21 2.71
CA VAL A 311 -8.72 17.04 2.51
C VAL A 311 -9.05 16.46 3.88
N LEU A 312 -10.34 16.29 4.16
CA LEU A 312 -10.84 15.66 5.37
C LEU A 312 -11.40 14.28 5.02
N ALA A 313 -11.13 13.29 5.88
CA ALA A 313 -11.79 12.00 5.79
C ALA A 313 -13.11 12.04 6.58
N VAL A 314 -14.15 11.47 6.01
CA VAL A 314 -15.44 11.29 6.69
C VAL A 314 -15.41 9.95 7.41
N SER A 315 -15.54 9.97 8.74
CA SER A 315 -15.55 8.77 9.57
C SER A 315 -16.94 8.14 9.64
N PHE A 316 -16.99 6.81 9.74
CA PHE A 316 -18.22 6.07 10.06
C PHE A 316 -18.53 6.04 11.57
N ALA A 317 -17.62 6.52 12.41
CA ALA A 317 -17.83 6.58 13.85
C ALA A 317 -18.95 7.57 14.19
N LYS A 318 -19.85 7.18 15.10
CA LYS A 318 -20.95 8.04 15.58
C LYS A 318 -20.47 9.09 16.59
N GLU A 319 -19.38 8.76 17.29
CA GLU A 319 -18.76 9.54 18.35
C GLU A 319 -17.22 9.48 18.17
N PRO A 320 -16.46 10.47 18.68
CA PRO A 320 -15.02 10.55 18.51
C PRO A 320 -14.21 9.45 19.20
#